data_AF-A0A962PBT4-F1
#
_entry.id   AF-A0A962PBT4-F1
#
_cell.length_a   1.000
_cell.length_b   1.000
_cell.length_c   1.000
_cell.angle_alpha   90.00
_cell.angle_beta   90.00
_cell.angle_gamma   90.00
#
_symmetry.space_group_name_H-M   'P 1'
#
loop_
_entity.id
_entity.type
_entity.pdbx_description
1 polymer ?
#
loop_
_entity_poly.entity_id
_entity_poly.type
_entity_poly.pdbx_seq_one_letter_code
_entity_poly.pdbx_strand_id
1 'polypeptide(L)' 'MSGKHPIIQSIEQAQMKQDVPAFGAGDTVVVQVKVKEGDRERLQAYEG' A
#
# COMPACT_ATOMS: atom_id res chain seq x y z
N MET A 1 11.92 -2.15 19.86
CA MET A 1 12.12 -3.10 18.74
C MET A 1 11.13 -4.24 18.93
N SER A 2 9.99 -4.16 18.25
CA SER A 2 8.82 -5.01 18.50
C SER A 2 9.15 -6.49 18.34
N GLY A 3 8.82 -7.28 19.37
CA GLY A 3 9.01 -8.75 19.41
C GLY A 3 8.08 -9.49 18.45
N LYS A 4 8.28 -9.32 17.14
CA LYS A 4 7.59 -10.11 16.12
C LYS A 4 8.41 -11.35 15.80
N HIS A 5 7.77 -12.53 15.81
CA HIS A 5 8.40 -13.80 15.45
C HIS A 5 8.97 -13.73 14.01
N PRO A 6 10.19 -14.23 13.74
CA PRO A 6 10.86 -14.06 12.43
C PRO A 6 10.03 -14.52 11.22
N ILE A 7 9.23 -15.57 11.40
CA ILE A 7 8.32 -16.11 10.37
C ILE A 7 7.22 -15.10 10.00
N ILE A 8 6.70 -14.34 10.97
CA ILE A 8 5.67 -13.34 10.71
C ILE A 8 6.27 -12.19 9.89
N GLN A 9 7.51 -11.80 10.19
CA GLN A 9 8.20 -10.73 9.48
C GLN A 9 8.46 -11.08 8.01
N SER A 10 8.84 -12.32 7.69
CA SER A 10 9.08 -12.73 6.31
C SER A 10 7.79 -12.79 5.48
N ILE A 11 6.68 -13.22 6.08
CA ILE A 11 5.36 -13.21 5.42
C ILE A 11 4.88 -11.78 5.16
N GLU A 12 5.02 -10.88 6.15
CA GLU A 12 4.67 -9.46 5.99
C GLU A 12 5.48 -8.80 4.86
N GLN A 13 6.80 -9.03 4.81
CA GLN A 13 7.67 -8.49 3.76
C GLN A 13 7.29 -8.98 2.36
N ALA A 14 6.89 -10.25 2.22
CA ALA A 14 6.45 -10.80 0.94
C ALA A 14 5.14 -10.16 0.41
N GLN A 15 4.33 -9.60 1.31
CA GLN A 15 3.08 -8.90 0.95
C GLN A 15 3.28 -7.40 0.70
N MET A 16 4.47 -6.85 1.01
CA MET A 16 4.77 -5.45 0.77
C MET A 16 5.01 -5.16 -0.71
N LYS A 17 4.41 -4.06 -1.18
CA LYS A 17 4.66 -3.51 -2.52
C LYS A 17 6.06 -2.91 -2.58
N GLN A 18 6.81 -3.27 -3.61
CA GLN A 18 8.20 -2.83 -3.80
C GLN A 18 8.30 -1.57 -4.69
N ASP A 19 7.20 -1.18 -5.33
CA ASP A 19 7.09 -0.12 -6.33
C ASP A 19 6.47 1.17 -5.80
N VAL A 20 6.39 1.33 -4.48
CA VAL A 20 5.86 2.56 -3.86
C VAL A 20 6.99 3.59 -3.78
N PRO A 21 6.80 4.82 -4.32
CA PRO A 21 7.80 5.88 -4.21
C PRO A 21 8.00 6.30 -2.76
N ALA A 22 9.18 6.84 -2.43
CA ALA A 22 9.40 7.45 -1.12
C ALA A 22 8.57 8.73 -0.99
N PHE A 23 7.90 8.92 0.15
CA PHE A 23 7.15 10.12 0.49
C PHE A 23 7.33 10.43 1.99
N GLY A 24 7.18 11.70 2.35
CA GLY A 24 7.30 12.21 3.71
C GLY A 24 6.04 12.89 4.20
N ALA A 25 6.07 13.30 5.48
CA ALA A 25 5.00 14.12 6.03
C ALA A 25 5.03 15.52 5.40
N GLY A 26 3.90 15.95 4.85
CA GLY A 26 3.75 17.25 4.19
C GLY A 26 3.86 17.21 2.66
N ASP A 27 4.24 16.07 2.08
CA ASP A 27 4.19 15.88 0.63
C ASP A 27 2.74 15.65 0.19
N THR A 28 2.36 16.24 -0.94
CA THR A 28 1.09 15.91 -1.62
C THR A 28 1.29 14.65 -2.46
N VAL A 29 0.49 13.62 -2.19
CA VAL A 29 0.57 12.32 -2.86
C VAL A 29 -0.71 12.00 -3.59
N VAL A 30 -0.60 11.40 -4.78
CA VAL A 30 -1.73 10.88 -5.54
C VAL A 30 -1.77 9.37 -5.41
N VAL A 31 -2.81 8.85 -4.77
CA VAL A 31 -3.03 7.42 -4.55
C VAL A 31 -4.13 6.91 -5.46
N GLN A 32 -3.81 5.95 -6.34
CA GLN A 32 -4.79 5.27 -7.17
C GLN A 32 -5.29 4.01 -6.47
N VAL A 33 -6.57 4.02 -6.09
CA VAL A 33 -7.25 2.89 -5.47
C VAL A 33 -8.03 2.11 -6.52
N LYS A 34 -7.79 0.81 -6.61
CA LYS A 34 -8.59 -0.08 -7.45
C LYS A 34 -9.87 -0.46 -6.70
N VAL A 35 -11.01 0.01 -7.18
CA VAL A 35 -12.33 -0.29 -6.63
C VAL A 35 -12.99 -1.35 -7.52
N LYS A 36 -13.40 -2.47 -6.91
CA LYS A 36 -14.13 -3.55 -7.58
C LYS A 36 -15.53 -3.66 -6.99
N GLU A 37 -16.54 -3.46 -7.82
CA GLU A 37 -17.96 -3.54 -7.47
C GLU A 37 -18.61 -4.61 -8.36
N GLY A 38 -18.67 -5.85 -7.84
CA GLY A 38 -19.09 -7.02 -8.61
C GLY A 38 -18.14 -7.26 -9.80
N ASP A 39 -18.68 -7.18 -11.01
CA ASP A 39 -17.94 -7.39 -12.25
C ASP A 39 -17.25 -6.13 -12.79
N ARG A 40 -17.51 -4.95 -12.20
CA ARG A 40 -16.92 -3.68 -12.65
C ARG A 40 -15.71 -3.32 -11.81
N GLU A 41 -14.65 -2.90 -12.48
CA GLU A 41 -13.42 -2.41 -11.85
C GLU A 41 -13.13 -0.98 -12.34
N ARG A 42 -12.81 -0.07 -11.41
CA ARG A 42 -12.35 1.29 -11.72
C ARG A 42 -11.12 1.64 -10.89
N LEU A 43 -10.29 2.55 -11.41
CA LEU A 43 -9.24 3.21 -10.64
C LEU A 43 -9.77 4.57 -10.18
N GLN A 44 -9.72 4.81 -8.88
CA GLN A 44 -10.10 6.08 -8.28
C GLN A 44 -8.87 6.75 -7.69
N ALA A 45 -8.55 7.96 -8.16
CA ALA A 45 -7.45 8.76 -7.64
C ALA A 45 -7.92 9.56 -6.42
N TYR A 46 -7.10 9.54 -5.36
CA TYR A 46 -7.21 10.40 -4.19
C TYR A 46 -5.92 11.21 -4.09
N GLU A 47 -6.03 12.51 -3.90
CA GLU A 47 -4.89 13.43 -3.80
C GLU A 47 -4.98 14.23 -2.50
N GLY A 48 -3.85 14.40 -1.82
CA GLY A 48 -3.74 15.17 -0.58
C GLY A 48 -2.33 15.20 -0.04
#